data_AF-A0A7C5LDZ0-F1
#
_entry.id   AF-A0A7C5LDZ0-F1
#
_cell.length_a   1.000
_cell.length_b   1.000
_cell.length_c   1.000
_cell.angle_alpha   90.00
_cell.angle_beta   90.00
_cell.angle_gamma   90.00
#
_symmetry.space_group_name_H-M   'P 1'
#
loop_
_entity.id
_entity.type
_entity.pdbx_description
1 polymer ?
#
loop_
_entity_poly.entity_id
_entity_poly.type
_entity_poly.pdbx_seq_one_letter_code
_entity_poly.pdbx_strand_id
1 'polypeptide(L)'
;MFQNEKPFELIILGPPVSGKGTQADLVAKTFNIPHISAGVILHNIKSNSNHPLADEVRQYMDNGKLVPTELINKLIAERIKNEDCKFGYALDGFPRTLGQAQFLDTIADLDYVFLIKVSDEVIIERMSGRRVCKNGHTWHLKYSPPKNPEICDICGEPLFQRDDDKPETVQSRLAIYHQETDDIIRYYQEKKVLKEIDGEQHIENVYYQIIRQMVDDLRSKIGWK
;
A
#
# COMPACT_ATOMS: atom_id res chain seq x y z
N MET A 1 22.43 -25.28 5.18
CA MET A 1 21.67 -24.45 6.14
C MET A 1 21.91 -23.01 5.74
N PHE A 2 20.91 -22.33 5.17
CA PHE A 2 20.99 -20.90 4.88
C PHE A 2 20.93 -20.16 6.23
N GLN A 3 22.10 -19.91 6.82
CA GLN A 3 22.24 -19.13 8.05
C GLN A 3 22.50 -17.68 7.64
N ASN A 4 21.60 -16.78 8.04
CA ASN A 4 21.56 -15.34 7.76
C ASN A 4 20.89 -14.91 6.44
N GLU A 5 19.65 -15.34 6.18
CA GLU A 5 18.83 -14.66 5.19
C GLU A 5 18.11 -13.49 5.86
N LYS A 6 18.62 -12.29 5.60
CA LYS A 6 17.88 -11.03 5.80
C LYS A 6 16.45 -11.20 5.21
N PRO A 7 15.39 -10.73 5.89
CA PRO A 7 14.03 -10.78 5.35
C PRO A 7 13.94 -10.07 3.99
N PHE A 8 13.07 -10.57 3.10
CA PHE A 8 12.83 -9.93 1.81
C PHE A 8 11.80 -8.79 1.95
N GLU A 9 12.27 -7.55 1.94
CA GLU A 9 11.48 -6.38 2.36
C GLU A 9 11.23 -5.43 1.20
N LEU A 10 9.96 -5.17 0.88
CA LEU A 10 9.60 -4.22 -0.16
C LEU A 10 8.44 -3.33 0.25
N ILE A 11 8.41 -2.13 -0.33
CA ILE A 11 7.27 -1.21 -0.18
C ILE A 11 6.69 -0.85 -1.54
N ILE A 12 5.38 -0.62 -1.59
CA ILE A 12 4.67 -0.15 -2.78
C ILE A 12 4.00 1.20 -2.48
N LEU A 13 4.58 2.23 -3.09
CA LEU A 13 4.11 3.61 -3.08
C LEU A 13 3.22 3.88 -4.30
N GLY A 14 2.37 4.89 -4.17
CA GLY A 14 1.52 5.38 -5.24
C GLY A 14 0.28 6.07 -4.69
N PRO A 15 -0.43 6.85 -5.54
CA PRO A 15 -1.62 7.58 -5.12
C PRO A 15 -2.73 6.62 -4.66
N PRO A 16 -3.73 7.11 -3.92
CA PRO A 16 -4.91 6.30 -3.59
C PRO A 16 -5.56 5.77 -4.87
N VAL A 17 -5.99 4.51 -4.88
CA VAL A 17 -6.60 3.85 -6.05
C VAL A 17 -5.63 3.66 -7.25
N SER A 18 -4.32 3.78 -7.05
CA SER A 18 -3.31 3.43 -8.06
C SER A 18 -3.20 1.93 -8.38
N GLY A 19 -3.75 1.07 -7.52
CA GLY A 19 -3.59 -0.38 -7.60
C GLY A 19 -2.50 -0.95 -6.68
N LYS A 20 -1.84 -0.13 -5.86
CA LYS A 20 -0.76 -0.56 -4.95
C LYS A 20 -1.09 -1.76 -4.04
N GLY A 21 -2.31 -1.82 -3.50
CA GLY A 21 -2.75 -2.94 -2.66
C GLY A 21 -2.88 -4.23 -3.47
N THR A 22 -3.45 -4.16 -4.67
CA THR A 22 -3.54 -5.29 -5.60
C THR A 22 -2.16 -5.80 -5.99
N GLN A 23 -1.22 -4.90 -6.28
CA GLN A 23 0.14 -5.28 -6.62
C GLN A 23 0.88 -5.87 -5.41
N ALA A 24 0.68 -5.32 -4.21
CA ALA A 24 1.25 -5.86 -2.97
C ALA A 24 0.74 -7.28 -2.71
N ASP A 25 -0.57 -7.53 -2.89
CA ASP A 25 -1.18 -8.86 -2.76
C ASP A 25 -0.59 -9.86 -3.77
N LEU A 26 -0.42 -9.48 -5.04
CA LEU A 26 0.13 -10.35 -6.08
C LEU A 26 1.60 -10.70 -5.81
N VAL A 27 2.40 -9.71 -5.43
CA VAL A 27 3.81 -9.91 -5.06
C VAL A 27 3.91 -10.76 -3.79
N ALA A 28 3.14 -10.45 -2.75
CA ALA A 28 3.09 -11.20 -1.50
C ALA A 28 2.79 -12.69 -1.73
N LYS A 29 1.78 -13.00 -2.54
CA LYS A 29 1.44 -14.38 -2.93
C LYS A 29 2.57 -15.08 -3.68
N THR A 30 3.25 -14.36 -4.56
CA THR A 30 4.33 -14.92 -5.40
C THR A 30 5.55 -15.31 -4.59
N PHE A 31 5.91 -14.49 -3.60
CA PHE A 31 7.07 -14.73 -2.74
C PHE A 31 6.72 -15.42 -1.41
N ASN A 32 5.45 -15.76 -1.19
CA ASN A 32 4.95 -16.36 0.05
C ASN A 32 5.35 -15.56 1.31
N ILE A 33 5.17 -14.23 1.23
CA ILE A 33 5.38 -13.27 2.31
C ILE A 33 4.05 -12.55 2.63
N PRO A 34 3.85 -12.01 3.84
CA PRO A 34 2.63 -11.28 4.16
C PRO A 34 2.56 -9.93 3.42
N HIS A 35 1.34 -9.58 2.99
CA HIS A 35 0.98 -8.20 2.66
C HIS A 35 0.60 -7.46 3.95
N ILE A 36 1.32 -6.37 4.23
CA ILE A 36 1.05 -5.48 5.35
C ILE A 36 0.43 -4.20 4.78
N SER A 37 -0.80 -3.89 5.19
CA SER A 37 -1.46 -2.65 4.81
C SER A 37 -1.70 -1.75 6.01
N ALA A 38 -1.06 -0.58 6.03
CA ALA A 38 -1.28 0.42 7.07
C ALA A 38 -2.76 0.83 7.15
N GLY A 39 -3.43 0.93 5.99
CA GLY A 39 -4.86 1.22 5.93
C GLY A 39 -5.71 0.14 6.60
N VAL A 40 -5.42 -1.13 6.37
CA VAL A 40 -6.14 -2.24 7.00
C VAL A 40 -5.90 -2.28 8.50
N ILE A 41 -4.66 -2.08 8.96
CA ILE A 41 -4.34 -2.00 10.40
C ILE A 41 -5.19 -0.93 11.08
N LEU A 42 -5.20 0.29 10.53
CA LEU A 42 -5.99 1.39 11.09
C LEU A 42 -7.50 1.14 11.02
N HIS A 43 -8.01 0.57 9.93
CA HIS A 43 -9.41 0.19 9.82
C HIS A 43 -9.81 -0.88 10.85
N ASN A 44 -8.97 -1.88 11.11
CA ASN A 44 -9.22 -2.90 12.11
C ASN A 44 -9.25 -2.32 13.52
N ILE A 45 -8.36 -1.37 13.83
CA ILE A 45 -8.36 -0.64 15.10
C ILE A 45 -9.64 0.20 15.23
N LYS A 46 -9.99 0.99 14.21
CA LYS A 46 -11.20 1.84 14.20
C LYS A 46 -12.49 1.02 14.43
N SER A 47 -12.58 -0.17 13.83
CA SER A 47 -13.76 -1.05 13.91
C SER A 47 -13.82 -1.89 15.19
N ASN A 48 -12.71 -2.02 15.94
CA ASN A 48 -12.67 -2.75 17.19
C ASN A 48 -12.86 -1.79 18.38
N SER A 49 -14.10 -1.63 18.84
CA SER A 49 -14.44 -0.72 19.96
C SER A 49 -13.73 -1.05 21.28
N ASN A 50 -13.18 -2.25 21.44
CA ASN A 50 -12.41 -2.63 22.63
C ASN A 50 -10.92 -2.27 22.53
N HIS A 51 -10.46 -1.79 21.37
CA HIS A 51 -9.06 -1.42 21.18
C HIS A 51 -8.78 -0.06 21.84
N PRO A 52 -7.70 0.11 22.63
CA PRO A 52 -7.42 1.37 23.35
C PRO A 52 -7.31 2.60 22.46
N LEU A 53 -6.86 2.42 21.21
CA LEU A 53 -6.68 3.48 20.22
C LEU A 53 -7.88 3.68 19.29
N ALA A 54 -9.00 2.95 19.49
CA ALA A 54 -10.11 2.94 18.54
C ALA A 54 -10.72 4.35 18.31
N ASP A 55 -10.96 5.09 19.38
CA ASP A 55 -11.59 6.42 19.32
C ASP A 55 -10.65 7.47 18.70
N GLU A 56 -9.37 7.44 19.08
CA GLU A 56 -8.33 8.32 18.52
C GLU A 56 -8.18 8.09 17.00
N VAL A 57 -7.99 6.83 16.58
CA VAL A 57 -7.87 6.48 15.15
C VAL A 57 -9.14 6.86 14.39
N ARG A 58 -10.33 6.63 14.97
CA ARG A 58 -11.60 7.01 14.36
C ARG A 58 -11.67 8.52 14.11
N GLN A 59 -11.27 9.35 15.07
CA GLN A 59 -11.27 10.81 14.93
C GLN A 59 -10.41 11.28 13.75
N TYR A 60 -9.22 10.71 13.55
CA TYR A 60 -8.38 11.10 12.41
C TYR A 60 -8.97 10.61 11.08
N MET A 61 -9.35 9.33 11.01
CA MET A 61 -9.83 8.71 9.77
C MET A 61 -11.16 9.30 9.29
N ASP A 62 -12.09 9.59 10.19
CA ASP A 62 -13.41 10.14 9.82
C ASP A 62 -13.33 11.58 9.30
N ASN A 63 -12.26 12.30 9.66
CA ASN A 63 -11.99 13.66 9.19
C ASN A 63 -11.01 13.70 8.00
N GLY A 64 -10.70 12.56 7.37
CA GLY A 64 -9.75 12.48 6.26
C GLY A 64 -8.31 12.85 6.63
N LYS A 65 -7.97 12.89 7.93
CA LYS A 65 -6.64 13.24 8.43
C LYS A 65 -5.77 11.99 8.55
N LEU A 66 -4.46 12.18 8.37
CA LEU A 66 -3.48 11.16 8.73
C LEU A 66 -3.43 11.00 10.25
N VAL A 67 -3.30 9.75 10.71
CA VAL A 67 -2.95 9.49 12.12
C VAL A 67 -1.55 10.02 12.43
N PRO A 68 -1.25 10.38 13.69
CA PRO A 68 0.08 10.85 14.09
C PRO A 68 1.19 9.88 13.68
N THR A 69 2.32 10.42 13.22
CA THR A 69 3.47 9.64 12.74
C THR A 69 3.97 8.64 13.79
N GLU A 70 4.05 9.05 15.05
CA GLU A 70 4.51 8.22 16.16
C GLU A 70 3.60 7.01 16.38
N LEU A 71 2.29 7.21 16.26
CA LEU A 71 1.28 6.17 16.40
C LEU A 71 1.46 5.10 15.32
N ILE A 72 1.50 5.52 14.05
CA ILE A 72 1.60 4.57 12.93
C ILE A 72 2.98 3.90 12.87
N ASN A 73 4.05 4.61 13.21
CA ASN A 73 5.40 4.06 13.32
C ASN A 73 5.43 2.89 14.31
N LYS A 74 4.82 3.08 15.50
CA LYS A 74 4.73 2.01 16.51
C LYS A 74 3.96 0.80 15.99
N LEU A 75 2.79 1.02 15.39
CA LEU A 75 1.94 -0.06 14.86
C LEU A 75 2.65 -0.88 13.78
N ILE A 76 3.38 -0.20 12.88
CA ILE A 76 4.16 -0.88 11.82
C ILE A 76 5.34 -1.64 12.43
N ALA A 77 6.09 -1.02 13.36
CA ALA A 77 7.22 -1.66 14.01
C ALA A 77 6.83 -2.90 14.84
N GLU A 78 5.63 -2.93 15.42
CA GLU A 78 5.09 -4.12 16.07
C GLU A 78 4.68 -5.18 15.02
N ARG A 79 4.01 -4.77 13.94
CA ARG A 79 3.50 -5.69 12.91
C ARG A 79 4.60 -6.44 12.16
N ILE A 80 5.70 -5.79 11.81
CA ILE A 80 6.80 -6.41 11.04
C ILE A 80 7.63 -7.39 11.87
N LYS A 81 7.46 -7.42 13.20
CA LYS A 81 8.16 -8.36 14.11
C LYS A 81 7.45 -9.70 14.27
N ASN A 82 6.25 -9.84 13.73
CA ASN A 82 5.50 -11.10 13.81
C ASN A 82 6.24 -12.22 13.06
N GLU A 83 6.03 -13.47 13.49
CA GLU A 83 6.69 -14.65 12.91
C GLU A 83 6.43 -14.82 11.40
N ASP A 84 5.27 -14.37 10.90
CA ASP A 84 4.94 -14.43 9.48
C ASP A 84 5.80 -13.48 8.62
N CYS A 85 6.40 -12.45 9.22
CA CYS A 85 7.28 -11.49 8.55
C CYS A 85 8.75 -11.91 8.54
N LYS A 86 9.10 -13.04 9.16
CA LYS A 86 10.49 -13.50 9.32
C LYS A 86 11.24 -13.66 8.00
N PHE A 87 10.53 -14.02 6.93
CA PHE A 87 11.10 -14.19 5.59
C PHE A 87 10.91 -12.97 4.68
N GLY A 88 10.21 -11.94 5.15
CA GLY A 88 9.94 -10.73 4.37
C GLY A 88 8.51 -10.23 4.51
N TYR A 89 8.20 -9.16 3.79
CA TYR A 89 6.85 -8.60 3.69
C TYR A 89 6.75 -7.63 2.51
N ALA A 90 5.53 -7.47 1.98
CA ALA A 90 5.17 -6.40 1.08
C ALA A 90 4.36 -5.35 1.83
N LEU A 91 4.90 -4.14 1.99
CA LEU A 91 4.25 -3.05 2.72
C LEU A 91 3.54 -2.09 1.77
N ASP A 92 2.26 -1.80 2.01
CA ASP A 92 1.50 -0.78 1.28
C ASP A 92 0.90 0.28 2.22
N GLY A 93 0.82 1.51 1.70
CA GLY A 93 0.20 2.63 2.42
C GLY A 93 1.02 3.21 3.58
N PHE A 94 2.28 2.80 3.73
CA PHE A 94 3.31 3.37 4.59
C PHE A 94 4.68 3.22 3.90
N PRO A 95 5.60 4.20 3.98
CA PRO A 95 5.45 5.51 4.61
C PRO A 95 4.55 6.47 3.81
N ARG A 96 4.01 7.48 4.49
CA ARG A 96 3.22 8.58 3.91
C ARG A 96 3.79 9.96 4.18
N THR A 97 4.86 10.07 4.97
CA THR A 97 5.61 11.31 5.19
C THR A 97 7.10 11.01 5.20
N LEU A 98 7.95 12.01 5.02
CA LEU A 98 9.41 11.83 5.09
C LEU A 98 9.85 11.27 6.46
N GLY A 99 9.26 11.73 7.56
CA GLY A 99 9.58 11.23 8.90
C GLY A 99 9.25 9.74 9.08
N GLN A 100 8.18 9.25 8.43
CA GLN A 100 7.85 7.83 8.39
C GLN A 100 8.86 7.02 7.56
N ALA A 101 9.30 7.56 6.42
CA ALA A 101 10.30 6.91 5.58
C ALA A 101 11.65 6.79 6.30
N GLN A 102 12.09 7.87 6.95
CA GLN A 102 13.30 7.87 7.77
C GLN A 102 13.21 6.86 8.92
N PHE A 103 12.07 6.80 9.61
CA PHE A 103 11.84 5.81 10.65
C PHE A 103 11.88 4.37 10.12
N LEU A 104 11.21 4.09 9.00
CA LEU A 104 11.17 2.76 8.41
C LEU A 104 12.57 2.24 8.15
N ASP A 105 13.44 3.09 7.59
CA ASP A 105 14.83 2.75 7.28
C ASP A 105 15.72 2.55 8.53
N THR A 106 15.22 2.84 9.75
CA THR A 106 15.89 2.45 11.00
C THR A 106 15.54 1.06 11.49
N ILE A 107 14.43 0.48 10.98
CA ILE A 107 13.89 -0.81 11.44
C ILE A 107 13.80 -1.85 10.33
N ALA A 108 14.03 -1.47 9.07
CA ALA A 108 13.98 -2.30 7.88
C ALA A 108 15.17 -1.98 6.96
N ASP A 109 15.65 -2.98 6.25
CA ASP A 109 16.64 -2.85 5.19
C ASP A 109 15.95 -3.16 3.85
N LEU A 110 15.33 -2.16 3.25
CA LEU A 110 14.46 -2.34 2.09
C LEU A 110 15.22 -2.83 0.85
N ASP A 111 14.77 -3.93 0.25
CA ASP A 111 15.30 -4.44 -1.03
C ASP A 111 14.74 -3.67 -2.22
N TYR A 112 13.45 -3.30 -2.16
CA TYR A 112 12.77 -2.58 -3.24
C TYR A 112 11.77 -1.55 -2.74
N VAL A 113 11.76 -0.40 -3.42
CA VAL A 113 10.70 0.60 -3.29
C VAL A 113 10.06 0.78 -4.65
N PHE A 114 8.83 0.31 -4.84
CA PHE A 114 8.11 0.49 -6.10
C PHE A 114 7.19 1.71 -6.03
N LEU A 115 7.26 2.61 -7.00
CA LEU A 115 6.32 3.70 -7.16
C LEU A 115 5.40 3.43 -8.36
N ILE A 116 4.13 3.17 -8.10
CA ILE A 116 3.11 3.06 -9.14
C ILE A 116 2.65 4.46 -9.51
N LYS A 117 2.99 4.90 -10.72
CA LYS A 117 2.62 6.21 -11.28
C LYS A 117 1.35 6.09 -12.09
N VAL A 118 0.42 7.00 -11.81
CA VAL A 118 -0.88 7.10 -12.47
C VAL A 118 -1.23 8.58 -12.52
N SER A 119 -1.73 9.08 -13.66
CA SER A 119 -2.13 10.47 -13.78
C SER A 119 -3.29 10.82 -12.84
N ASP A 120 -3.37 12.10 -12.46
CA ASP A 120 -4.44 12.59 -11.59
C ASP A 120 -5.82 12.38 -12.22
N GLU A 121 -5.94 12.54 -13.55
CA GLU A 121 -7.18 12.29 -14.29
C GLU A 121 -7.63 10.84 -14.17
N VAL A 122 -6.71 9.89 -14.33
CA VAL A 122 -7.00 8.46 -14.18
C VAL A 122 -7.32 8.12 -12.73
N ILE A 123 -6.66 8.74 -11.75
CA ILE A 123 -6.98 8.54 -10.34
C ILE A 123 -8.38 9.04 -10.00
N ILE A 124 -8.77 10.22 -10.50
CA ILE A 124 -10.11 10.76 -10.32
C ILE A 124 -11.15 9.82 -10.93
N GLU A 125 -10.93 9.32 -12.15
CA GLU A 125 -11.80 8.31 -12.78
C GLU A 125 -11.92 7.07 -11.90
N ARG A 126 -10.79 6.52 -11.43
CA ARG A 126 -10.75 5.29 -10.63
C ARG A 126 -11.40 5.43 -9.26
N MET A 127 -11.31 6.60 -8.61
CA MET A 127 -11.95 6.82 -7.31
C MET A 127 -13.48 6.67 -7.41
N SER A 128 -14.09 7.17 -8.49
CA SER A 128 -15.54 7.08 -8.70
C SER A 128 -16.06 5.63 -8.79
N GLY A 129 -15.23 4.74 -9.35
CA GLY A 129 -15.58 3.33 -9.56
C GLY A 129 -15.22 2.42 -8.39
N ARG A 130 -14.52 2.91 -7.37
CA ARG A 130 -14.08 2.08 -6.24
C ARG A 130 -15.25 1.70 -5.34
N ARG A 131 -15.27 0.43 -4.93
CA ARG A 131 -16.19 -0.11 -3.93
C ARG A 131 -15.41 -0.83 -2.84
N VAL A 132 -15.86 -0.74 -1.61
CA VAL A 132 -15.21 -1.38 -0.45
C VAL A 132 -16.25 -2.00 0.46
N CYS A 133 -15.90 -3.12 1.09
CA CYS A 133 -16.72 -3.67 2.18
C CYS A 133 -16.19 -3.25 3.56
N LYS A 134 -16.98 -3.47 4.61
CA LYS A 134 -16.58 -3.11 5.99
C LYS A 134 -15.29 -3.81 6.47
N ASN A 135 -14.94 -4.95 5.87
CA ASN A 135 -13.73 -5.72 6.17
C ASN A 135 -12.50 -5.29 5.34
N GLY A 136 -12.62 -4.24 4.50
CA GLY A 136 -11.49 -3.67 3.77
C GLY A 136 -11.25 -4.24 2.37
N HIS A 137 -11.92 -5.32 1.96
CA HIS A 137 -11.83 -5.82 0.57
C HIS A 137 -12.27 -4.74 -0.43
N THR A 138 -11.45 -4.48 -1.43
CA THR A 138 -11.64 -3.41 -2.41
C THR A 138 -11.93 -3.98 -3.80
N TRP A 139 -12.88 -3.37 -4.49
CA TRP A 139 -13.33 -3.70 -5.85
C TRP A 139 -13.39 -2.43 -6.71
N HIS A 140 -13.49 -2.61 -8.03
CA HIS A 140 -13.68 -1.50 -8.96
C HIS A 140 -14.68 -1.87 -10.06
N LEU A 141 -15.75 -1.08 -10.22
CA LEU A 141 -16.87 -1.41 -11.13
C LEU A 141 -16.46 -1.68 -12.59
N LYS A 142 -15.39 -1.05 -13.08
CA LYS A 142 -14.79 -1.28 -14.41
C LYS A 142 -13.63 -2.28 -14.43
N TYR A 143 -12.58 -2.05 -13.63
CA TYR A 143 -11.32 -2.78 -13.72
C TYR A 143 -11.24 -4.10 -12.94
N SER A 144 -12.07 -4.26 -11.90
CA SER A 144 -12.14 -5.48 -11.10
C SER A 144 -13.55 -5.57 -10.50
N PRO A 145 -14.57 -5.83 -11.33
CA PRO A 145 -15.95 -5.82 -10.89
C PRO A 145 -16.22 -7.02 -9.98
N PRO A 146 -16.95 -6.84 -8.87
CA PRO A 146 -17.51 -7.98 -8.14
C PRO A 146 -18.59 -8.65 -9.00
N LYS A 147 -18.95 -9.90 -8.69
CA LYS A 147 -20.07 -10.59 -9.34
C LYS A 147 -21.39 -9.82 -9.16
N ASN A 148 -21.58 -9.23 -7.98
CA ASN A 148 -22.67 -8.31 -7.69
C ASN A 148 -22.09 -6.95 -7.21
N PRO A 149 -22.39 -5.82 -7.87
CA PRO A 149 -21.91 -4.49 -7.49
C PRO A 149 -22.16 -4.06 -6.04
N GLU A 150 -23.14 -4.67 -5.37
CA GLU A 150 -23.54 -4.35 -4.01
C GLU A 150 -22.99 -5.30 -2.94
N ILE A 151 -22.39 -6.44 -3.33
CA ILE A 151 -21.99 -7.50 -2.40
C ILE A 151 -20.53 -7.90 -2.64
N CYS A 152 -19.77 -8.01 -1.56
CA CYS A 152 -18.38 -8.44 -1.60
C CYS A 152 -18.27 -9.94 -1.89
N ASP A 153 -17.60 -10.33 -2.97
CA ASP A 153 -17.46 -11.74 -3.35
C ASP A 153 -16.64 -12.58 -2.35
N ILE A 154 -15.85 -11.94 -1.47
CA ILE A 154 -14.99 -12.64 -0.50
C ILE A 154 -15.72 -12.91 0.82
N CYS A 155 -16.46 -11.92 1.34
CA CYS A 155 -17.05 -12.01 2.68
C CYS A 155 -18.58 -11.81 2.72
N GLY A 156 -19.23 -11.59 1.59
CA GLY A 156 -20.69 -11.41 1.50
C GLY A 156 -21.23 -10.09 2.09
N GLU A 157 -20.36 -9.22 2.59
CA GLU A 157 -20.75 -7.94 3.18
C GLU A 157 -21.11 -6.89 2.10
N PRO A 158 -22.00 -5.93 2.41
CA PRO A 158 -22.34 -4.86 1.49
C PRO A 158 -21.12 -4.04 1.04
N LEU A 159 -21.12 -3.71 -0.25
CA LEU A 159 -20.17 -2.81 -0.86
C LEU A 159 -20.69 -1.38 -0.86
N PHE A 160 -19.83 -0.44 -0.50
CA PHE A 160 -20.14 0.99 -0.50
C PHE A 160 -18.97 1.80 -1.07
N GLN A 161 -19.25 3.05 -1.46
CA GLN A 161 -18.22 4.03 -1.82
C GLN A 161 -17.80 4.77 -0.55
N ARG A 162 -16.49 4.98 -0.35
CA ARG A 162 -16.00 5.74 0.81
C ARG A 162 -16.31 7.21 0.63
N ASP A 163 -16.46 7.94 1.73
CA ASP A 163 -16.63 9.40 1.68
C ASP A 163 -15.47 10.09 0.96
N ASP A 164 -14.22 9.66 1.21
CA ASP A 164 -13.02 10.19 0.54
C ASP A 164 -12.99 9.95 -0.98
N ASP A 165 -13.77 8.99 -1.49
CA ASP A 165 -13.80 8.62 -2.90
C ASP A 165 -14.88 9.43 -3.67
N LYS A 166 -15.54 10.39 -3.00
CA LYS A 166 -16.54 11.29 -3.60
C LYS A 166 -15.88 12.46 -4.36
N PRO A 167 -16.48 12.96 -5.47
CA PRO A 167 -15.86 13.99 -6.30
C PRO A 167 -15.38 15.23 -5.54
N GLU A 168 -16.10 15.64 -4.49
CA GLU A 168 -15.80 16.84 -3.71
C GLU A 168 -14.54 16.68 -2.83
N THR A 169 -14.18 15.45 -2.46
CA THR A 169 -13.05 15.16 -1.54
C THR A 169 -11.80 14.65 -2.26
N VAL A 170 -11.96 14.13 -3.49
CA VAL A 170 -10.87 13.51 -4.26
C VAL A 170 -9.72 14.49 -4.50
N GLN A 171 -10.01 15.74 -4.88
CA GLN A 171 -8.98 16.75 -5.15
C GLN A 171 -8.13 17.06 -3.91
N SER A 172 -8.78 17.31 -2.77
CA SER A 172 -8.08 17.58 -1.50
C SER A 172 -7.20 16.40 -1.08
N ARG A 173 -7.68 15.17 -1.28
CA ARG A 173 -6.92 13.96 -0.97
C ARG A 173 -5.69 13.80 -1.86
N LEU A 174 -5.82 14.13 -3.13
CA LEU A 174 -4.74 14.05 -4.11
C LEU A 174 -3.69 15.14 -3.85
N ALA A 175 -4.12 16.34 -3.50
CA ALA A 175 -3.23 17.43 -3.09
C ALA A 175 -2.40 17.05 -1.85
N ILE A 176 -3.03 16.46 -0.82
CA ILE A 176 -2.31 15.96 0.37
C ILE A 176 -1.31 14.87 -0.02
N TYR A 177 -1.69 13.96 -0.92
CA TYR A 177 -0.78 12.92 -1.40
C TYR A 177 0.47 13.52 -2.05
N HIS A 178 0.32 14.45 -3.00
CA HIS A 178 1.46 15.07 -3.68
C HIS A 178 2.35 15.86 -2.73
N GLN A 179 1.75 16.64 -1.82
CA GLN A 179 2.49 17.42 -0.81
C GLN A 179 3.39 16.54 0.07
N GLU A 180 2.91 15.37 0.49
CA GLU A 180 3.63 14.52 1.44
C GLU A 180 4.53 13.48 0.74
N THR A 181 4.22 13.09 -0.50
CA THR A 181 4.90 11.98 -1.18
C THR A 181 6.12 12.43 -1.98
N ASP A 182 6.18 13.68 -2.45
CA ASP A 182 7.33 14.19 -3.22
C ASP A 182 8.66 14.06 -2.45
N ASP A 183 8.65 14.36 -1.15
CA ASP A 183 9.84 14.22 -0.30
C ASP A 183 10.24 12.75 -0.08
N ILE A 184 9.26 11.84 -0.02
CA ILE A 184 9.50 10.39 0.09
C ILE A 184 10.11 9.85 -1.21
N ILE A 185 9.57 10.27 -2.35
CA ILE A 185 10.07 9.90 -3.68
C ILE A 185 11.52 10.34 -3.80
N ARG A 186 11.82 11.62 -3.50
CA ARG A 186 13.19 12.15 -3.54
C ARG A 186 14.13 11.35 -2.62
N TYR A 187 13.70 11.09 -1.39
CA TYR A 187 14.47 10.32 -0.41
C TYR A 187 14.87 8.93 -0.93
N TYR A 188 13.94 8.16 -1.49
CA TYR A 188 14.24 6.82 -2.02
C TYR A 188 14.91 6.83 -3.40
N GLN A 189 14.75 7.89 -4.20
CA GLN A 189 15.54 8.11 -5.42
C GLN A 189 17.03 8.31 -5.10
N GLU A 190 17.35 9.16 -4.12
CA GLU A 190 18.73 9.42 -3.68
C GLU A 190 19.39 8.14 -3.15
N LYS A 191 18.62 7.28 -2.49
CA LYS A 191 19.05 5.94 -2.04
C LYS A 191 19.17 4.89 -3.15
N LYS A 192 18.72 5.20 -4.38
CA LYS A 192 18.77 4.32 -5.56
C LYS A 192 18.02 2.99 -5.38
N VAL A 193 17.01 2.96 -4.51
CA VAL A 193 16.13 1.80 -4.29
C VAL A 193 14.74 1.99 -4.90
N LEU A 194 14.39 3.22 -5.28
CA LEU A 194 13.13 3.54 -5.96
C LEU A 194 13.14 3.01 -7.40
N LYS A 195 12.09 2.25 -7.76
CA LYS A 195 11.79 1.87 -9.13
C LYS A 195 10.39 2.32 -9.52
N GLU A 196 10.28 3.03 -10.63
CA GLU A 196 9.00 3.51 -11.15
C GLU A 196 8.30 2.42 -11.98
N ILE A 197 6.99 2.33 -11.81
CA ILE A 197 6.08 1.42 -12.50
C ILE A 197 4.95 2.25 -13.10
N ASP A 198 4.60 1.98 -14.35
CA ASP A 198 3.45 2.60 -14.98
C ASP A 198 2.17 1.85 -14.56
N GLY A 199 1.33 2.52 -13.78
CA GLY A 199 0.10 1.98 -13.20
C GLY A 199 -1.16 2.19 -14.05
N GLU A 200 -1.05 2.77 -15.24
CA GLU A 200 -2.18 2.96 -16.16
C GLU A 200 -2.45 1.73 -17.02
N GLN A 201 -1.53 0.77 -17.01
CA GLN A 201 -1.66 -0.50 -17.69
C GLN A 201 -2.68 -1.43 -17.01
N HIS A 202 -3.01 -2.54 -17.70
CA HIS A 202 -3.78 -3.63 -17.11
C HIS A 202 -3.07 -4.20 -15.87
N ILE A 203 -3.84 -4.65 -14.87
CA ILE A 203 -3.35 -5.11 -13.56
C ILE A 203 -2.19 -6.11 -13.70
N GLU A 204 -2.32 -7.06 -14.63
CA GLU A 204 -1.31 -8.09 -14.91
C GLU A 204 -0.01 -7.52 -15.48
N ASN A 205 -0.11 -6.51 -16.34
CA ASN A 205 1.08 -5.88 -16.94
C ASN A 205 1.86 -5.06 -15.92
N VAL A 206 1.16 -4.36 -15.02
CA VAL A 206 1.78 -3.67 -13.86
C VAL A 206 2.54 -4.69 -13.00
N TYR A 207 1.91 -5.83 -12.70
CA TYR A 207 2.53 -6.91 -11.95
C TYR A 207 3.77 -7.48 -12.66
N TYR A 208 3.66 -7.77 -13.95
CA TYR A 208 4.79 -8.28 -14.75
C TYR A 208 5.94 -7.28 -14.83
N GLN A 209 5.66 -5.98 -14.88
CA GLN A 209 6.69 -4.94 -14.83
C GLN A 209 7.45 -4.97 -13.50
N ILE A 210 6.74 -5.10 -12.37
CA ILE A 210 7.35 -5.22 -11.03
C ILE A 210 8.26 -6.45 -10.98
N ILE A 211 7.74 -7.63 -11.33
CA ILE A 211 8.51 -8.88 -11.29
C ILE A 211 9.72 -8.81 -12.23
N ARG A 212 9.55 -8.27 -13.43
CA ARG A 212 10.65 -8.12 -14.39
C ARG A 212 11.76 -7.24 -13.82
N GLN A 213 11.44 -6.10 -13.22
CA GLN A 213 12.44 -5.23 -12.61
C GLN A 213 13.17 -5.88 -11.43
N MET A 214 12.51 -6.76 -10.68
CA MET A 214 13.16 -7.56 -9.62
C MET A 214 14.09 -8.62 -10.21
N VAL A 215 13.62 -9.36 -11.22
CA VAL A 215 14.40 -10.42 -11.87
C VAL A 215 15.63 -9.85 -12.57
N ASP A 216 15.49 -8.73 -13.27
CA ASP A 216 16.61 -8.07 -13.96
C ASP A 216 17.66 -7.55 -12.95
N ASP A 217 17.23 -7.05 -11.79
CA ASP A 217 18.11 -6.63 -10.70
C ASP A 217 18.89 -7.80 -10.09
N LEU A 218 18.18 -8.89 -9.79
CA LEU A 218 18.78 -10.12 -9.25
C LEU A 218 19.76 -10.75 -10.26
N ARG A 219 19.39 -10.80 -11.55
CA ARG A 219 20.28 -11.23 -12.64
C ARG A 219 21.56 -10.44 -12.69
N SER A 220 21.44 -9.11 -12.62
CA SER A 220 22.61 -8.22 -12.62
C SER A 220 23.50 -8.47 -11.40
N LYS A 221 22.92 -8.70 -10.21
CA LYS A 221 23.67 -8.97 -8.97
C LYS A 221 24.47 -10.27 -9.02
N ILE A 222 23.93 -11.31 -9.67
CA ILE A 222 24.60 -12.62 -9.79
C ILE A 222 25.41 -12.79 -11.07
N GLY A 223 25.50 -11.75 -11.91
CA GLY A 223 26.23 -11.78 -13.19
C GLY A 223 25.61 -12.70 -14.23
N TRP A 224 24.31 -13.01 -14.12
CA TRP A 224 23.61 -13.83 -15.10
C TRP A 224 23.28 -12.99 -16.34
N LYS A 225 23.93 -13.33 -17.46
CA LYS A 225 23.69 -12.76 -18.79
C LYS A 225 22.58 -13.50 -19.53
#